data_AF-A0A933GD25-F1
#
_entry.id   AF-A0A933GD25-F1
#
_cell.length_a   1.000
_cell.length_b   1.000
_cell.length_c   1.000
_cell.angle_alpha   90.00
_cell.angle_beta   90.00
_cell.angle_gamma   90.00
#
_symmetry.space_group_name_H-M   'P 1'
#
loop_
_entity.id
_entity.type
_entity.pdbx_description
1 polymer ?
#
loop_
_entity_poly.entity_id
_entity_poly.type
_entity_poly.pdbx_seq_one_letter_code
_entity_poly.pdbx_strand_id
1 'polypeptide(L)' 'MRLAREAVEKLMAGRPSGTTLEEALEVFEVFASGSLRDEVYILDDVSGKRIAIAPTALKEKYRPA' A
#
# COMPACT_ATOMS: atom_id res chain seq x y z
N MET A 1 2.93 -1.14 11.75
CA MET A 1 4.22 -1.22 11.03
C MET A 1 4.35 -0.05 10.05
N ARG A 2 5.54 0.53 9.92
CA ARG A 2 5.80 1.62 8.96
C ARG A 2 6.77 1.13 7.88
N LEU A 3 6.45 1.42 6.62
CA LEU A 3 7.29 1.13 5.47
C LEU A 3 7.63 2.42 4.74
N ALA A 4 8.87 2.53 4.24
CA ALA A 4 9.21 3.59 3.32
C ALA A 4 8.54 3.33 1.96
N ARG A 5 8.03 4.39 1.32
CA ARG A 5 7.45 4.32 -0.03
C ARG A 5 8.41 3.64 -1.01
N GLU A 6 9.68 3.99 -0.97
CA GLU A 6 10.69 3.38 -1.85
C GLU A 6 10.81 1.86 -1.66
N ALA A 7 10.68 1.38 -0.42
CA ALA A 7 10.69 -0.06 -0.14
C ALA A 7 9.45 -0.75 -0.72
N VAL A 8 8.28 -0.10 -0.66
CA VAL A 8 7.06 -0.61 -1.30
C VAL A 8 7.20 -0.61 -2.82
N GLU A 9 7.79 0.43 -3.42
CA GLU A 9 8.03 0.47 -4.87
C GLU A 9 9.01 -0.62 -5.32
N LYS A 10 10.07 -0.89 -4.55
CA LYS A 10 10.98 -2.02 -4.81
C LYS A 10 10.27 -3.37 -4.70
N LEU A 11 9.41 -3.53 -3.70
CA LEU A 11 8.59 -4.73 -3.54
C LEU A 11 7.68 -4.92 -4.76
N MET A 12 7.00 -3.86 -5.21
CA MET A 12 6.14 -3.90 -6.40
C MET A 12 6.92 -4.18 -7.69
N ALA A 13 8.14 -3.67 -7.82
CA ALA A 13 8.98 -3.93 -8.99
C ALA A 13 9.36 -5.41 -9.17
N GLY A 14 9.35 -6.18 -8.08
CA GLY A 14 9.57 -7.64 -8.11
C GLY A 14 8.29 -8.46 -8.35
N ARG A 15 7.12 -7.82 -8.47
CA ARG A 15 5.83 -8.49 -8.67
C ARG A 15 5.40 -8.46 -10.14
N PRO A 16 4.54 -9.41 -10.57
CA PRO A 16 3.92 -9.36 -11.88
C PRO A 16 3.20 -8.03 -12.15
N SER A 17 3.15 -7.63 -13.43
CA SER A 17 2.34 -6.48 -13.83
C SER A 17 0.86 -6.76 -13.55
N GLY A 18 0.17 -5.79 -12.95
CA GLY A 18 -1.23 -5.93 -12.54
C GLY A 18 -1.44 -6.40 -11.10
N THR A 19 -0.39 -6.78 -10.36
CA THR A 19 -0.50 -7.01 -8.91
C THR A 19 -0.93 -5.71 -8.22
N THR A 20 -1.91 -5.81 -7.33
CA THR A 20 -2.42 -4.69 -6.52
C THR A 20 -1.55 -4.45 -5.28
N LEU A 21 -1.67 -3.27 -4.66
CA LEU A 21 -0.97 -2.99 -3.41
C LEU A 21 -1.51 -3.86 -2.26
N GLU A 22 -2.81 -4.13 -2.26
CA GLU A 22 -3.49 -5.02 -1.31
C GLU A 22 -2.85 -6.41 -1.31
N GLU A 23 -2.70 -7.01 -2.50
CA GLU A 23 -2.05 -8.30 -2.68
C GLU A 23 -0.57 -8.27 -2.30
N ALA A 24 0.13 -7.20 -2.67
CA ALA A 24 1.57 -7.09 -2.44
C ALA A 24 1.93 -6.90 -0.96
N LEU A 25 1.09 -6.19 -0.21
CA LEU A 25 1.25 -5.91 1.22
C LEU A 25 0.52 -6.92 2.12
N GLU A 26 -0.21 -7.88 1.52
CA GLU A 26 -1.03 -8.87 2.22
C GLU A 26 -2.00 -8.21 3.21
N VAL A 27 -2.67 -7.14 2.76
CA VAL A 27 -3.65 -6.38 3.53
C VAL A 27 -5.03 -6.51 2.91
N PHE A 28 -6.06 -6.36 3.73
CA PHE A 28 -7.45 -6.36 3.31
C PHE A 28 -7.78 -5.16 2.40
N GLU A 29 -7.27 -3.98 2.75
CA GLU A 29 -7.54 -2.75 2.01
C GLU A 29 -6.40 -1.74 2.18
N VAL A 30 -6.11 -1.00 1.12
CA VAL A 30 -5.17 0.14 1.15
C VAL A 30 -5.97 1.44 1.08
N PHE A 31 -5.94 2.27 2.12
CA PHE A 31 -6.50 3.62 2.10
C PHE A 31 -5.49 4.62 1.52
N ALA A 32 -6.00 5.62 0.80
CA ALA A 32 -5.19 6.72 0.30
C ALA A 32 -5.20 7.89 1.29
N SER A 33 -4.04 8.48 1.55
CA SER A 33 -3.91 9.72 2.31
C SER A 33 -3.16 10.76 1.49
N GLY A 34 -3.78 11.94 1.32
CA GLY A 34 -3.17 13.08 0.65
C GLY A 34 -2.07 13.77 1.48
N SER A 35 -2.03 13.50 2.79
CA SER A 35 -0.99 14.05 3.68
C SER A 35 0.29 13.21 3.69
N LEU A 36 0.21 11.94 3.27
CA LEU A 36 1.36 11.06 3.18
C LEU A 36 2.12 11.28 1.87
N ARG A 37 3.45 11.27 1.96
CA ARG A 37 4.34 11.46 0.81
C ARG A 37 5.26 10.26 0.60
N ASP A 38 5.96 9.87 1.65
CA ASP A 38 7.10 8.95 1.58
C ASP A 38 6.94 7.70 2.45
N GLU A 39 5.79 7.53 3.08
CA GLU A 39 5.56 6.48 4.09
C GLU A 39 4.25 5.74 3.81
N VAL A 40 4.26 4.44 4.06
CA VAL A 40 3.09 3.56 4.07
C VAL A 40 2.96 2.94 5.45
N TYR A 41 1.77 3.01 6.02
CA TYR A 41 1.47 2.46 7.35
C TYR A 41 0.66 1.19 7.18
N ILE A 42 1.05 0.12 7.85
CA ILE A 42 0.25 -1.11 7.99
C ILE A 42 -0.19 -1.20 9.44
N LEU A 43 -1.49 -1.39 9.64
CA LEU A 43 -2.13 -1.44 10.95
C LEU A 43 -3.28 -2.44 10.93
N ASP A 44 -3.68 -2.92 12.10
CA ASP A 44 -4.90 -3.70 12.23
C ASP A 44 -6.07 -2.74 12.43
N ASP A 45 -7.13 -2.90 11.63
CA ASP A 45 -8.40 -2.20 11.79
C ASP A 45 -9.12 -2.63 13.07
N VAL A 46 -10.17 -1.92 13.48
CA VAL A 46 -11.01 -2.25 14.64
C VAL A 46 -11.58 -3.68 14.60
N SER A 47 -11.71 -4.27 13.40
CA SER A 47 -12.14 -5.65 13.20
C SER A 47 -11.00 -6.69 13.23
N GLY A 48 -9.77 -6.28 13.51
CA GLY A 48 -8.58 -7.14 13.49
C GLY A 48 -8.05 -7.49 12.10
N LYS A 49 -8.54 -6.83 11.04
CA LYS A 49 -8.05 -7.00 9.67
C LYS A 49 -6.84 -6.10 9.42
N ARG A 50 -5.80 -6.61 8.78
CA ARG A 50 -4.70 -5.74 8.33
C ARG A 50 -5.17 -4.79 7.24
N ILE A 51 -4.93 -3.51 7.42
CA ILE A 51 -5.13 -2.47 6.41
C ILE A 51 -3.82 -1.71 6.22
N ALA A 52 -3.69 -1.04 5.08
CA ALA A 52 -2.60 -0.12 4.84
C ALA A 52 -3.12 1.30 4.59
N ILE A 53 -2.32 2.32 4.90
CA ILE A 53 -2.54 3.71 4.51
C ILE A 53 -1.31 4.15 3.72
N ALA A 54 -1.52 4.52 2.46
CA ALA A 54 -0.47 4.88 1.53
C ALA A 54 -0.69 6.29 0.95
N PRO A 55 0.34 6.94 0.40
CA PRO A 55 0.19 8.17 -0.37
C PRO A 55 -0.80 7.97 -1.52
N THR A 56 -1.67 8.96 -1.78
CA THR A 56 -2.65 8.89 -2.88
C THR A 56 -1.98 8.55 -4.21
N ALA A 57 -0.88 9.23 -4.53
CA ALA A 57 -0.13 8.99 -5.76
C ALA A 57 0.42 7.55 -5.87
N LEU A 58 0.75 6.92 -4.74
CA LEU A 58 1.21 5.53 -4.73
C LEU A 58 0.04 4.57 -4.99
N LYS A 59 -1.11 4.79 -4.34
CA LYS A 59 -2.32 3.97 -4.55
C LYS A 59 -2.80 4.07 -6.00
N GLU A 60 -2.83 5.26 -6.57
CA GLU A 60 -3.29 5.47 -7.95
C GLU A 60 -2.41 4.80 -8.99
N LYS A 61 -1.08 4.80 -8.78
CA LYS A 61 -0.10 4.16 -9.67
C LYS A 61 -0.34 2.66 -9.84
N TYR A 62 -0.83 1.99 -8.80
CA TYR A 62 -1.04 0.54 -8.77
C TYR A 62 -2.52 0.16 -8.66
N ARG A 63 -3.43 1.10 -8.93
CA ARG A 63 -4.86 0.81 -9.01
C ARG A 63 -5.11 -0.04 -10.27
N PRO A 64 -5.84 -1.17 -10.18
CA PRO A 64 -6.26 -1.91 -11.36
C PRO A 64 -7.13 -1.03 -12.26
N ALA A 65 -6.95 -1.19 -13.59
CA ALA A 65 -7.68 -0.45 -14.61
C ALA A 65 -9.17 -0.82 -14.66
#